data_AF-A0A9E1VF30-F1
#
_entry.id   AF-A0A9E1VF30-F1
#
_cell.length_a   1.000
_cell.length_b   1.000
_cell.length_c   1.000
_cell.angle_alpha   90.00
_cell.angle_beta   90.00
_cell.angle_gamma   90.00
#
_symmetry.space_group_name_H-M   'P 1'
#
loop_
_entity.id
_entity.type
_entity.pdbx_description
1 polymer ?
#
loop_
_entity_poly.entity_id
_entity_poly.type
_entity_poly.pdbx_seq_one_letter_code
_entity_poly.pdbx_strand_id
1 'polypeptide(L)'
;NYLYLMQDGKPLQVLKPGHVYNSELSLDGTKLPPGHPEGIFDAMGNIYKGVARAICNEPYNKAEFPTITEGVRGMSFIEKAITSHKNGNVWVAIDEKYSL
;
A
#
# COMPACT_ATOMS: atom_id res chain seq x y z
N ASN A 1 -6.12 13.90 -4.69
CA ASN A 1 -5.01 12.94 -4.45
C ASN A 1 -3.94 13.14 -5.49
N TYR A 2 -2.72 13.49 -5.06
CA TYR A 2 -1.57 13.70 -5.94
C TYR A 2 -0.40 12.85 -5.44
N LEU A 3 0.29 12.18 -6.36
CA LEU A 3 1.55 11.50 -6.09
C LEU A 3 2.68 12.29 -6.75
N TYR A 4 3.63 12.76 -5.95
CA TYR A 4 4.81 13.47 -6.44
C TYR A 4 5.94 12.48 -6.70
N LEU A 5 6.30 12.31 -7.97
CA LEU A 5 7.42 11.47 -8.40
C LEU A 5 8.64 12.36 -8.63
N MET A 6 9.64 12.19 -7.75
CA MET A 6 10.92 12.89 -7.79
C MET A 6 11.99 11.86 -8.18
N GLN A 7 12.52 11.99 -9.40
CA GLN A 7 13.59 11.14 -9.91
C GLN A 7 14.84 12.00 -10.09
N ASP A 8 15.99 11.47 -9.68
CA ASP A 8 17.26 12.18 -9.85
C ASP A 8 17.52 12.52 -11.33
N GLY A 9 17.99 13.73 -11.58
CA GLY A 9 18.20 14.26 -12.93
C GLY A 9 16.95 14.52 -13.77
N LYS A 10 15.72 14.41 -13.22
CA LYS A 10 14.47 14.70 -13.95
C LYS A 10 13.62 15.77 -13.27
N PRO A 11 12.81 16.51 -14.05
CA PRO A 11 11.81 17.41 -13.46
C PRO A 11 10.82 16.65 -12.57
N LEU A 12 10.31 17.35 -11.54
CA LEU A 12 9.21 16.85 -10.71
C LEU A 12 8.01 16.44 -11.59
N GLN A 13 7.50 15.24 -11.37
CA GLN A 13 6.29 14.75 -12.02
C GLN A 13 5.15 14.66 -11.01
N VAL A 14 3.96 15.11 -11.40
CA VAL A 14 2.74 15.00 -10.59
C VAL A 14 1.83 13.95 -11.23
N LEU A 15 1.74 12.79 -10.59
CA LEU A 15 0.88 11.68 -11.01
C LEU A 15 -0.48 11.81 -10.33
N LYS A 16 -1.52 11.87 -11.16
CA LYS A 16 -2.94 11.89 -10.76
C LYS A 16 -3.61 10.52 -10.99
N PRO A 17 -4.57 10.11 -10.13
CA PRO A 17 -5.34 8.88 -10.31
C PRO A 17 -6.10 8.81 -11.65
N GLY A 18 -6.40 7.60 -12.12
CA GLY A 18 -7.20 7.34 -13.32
C GLY A 18 -6.57 7.65 -14.67
N HIS A 19 -5.36 8.23 -14.70
CA HIS A 19 -4.66 8.50 -15.96
C HIS A 19 -3.89 7.27 -16.47
N VAL A 20 -3.88 7.12 -17.81
CA VAL A 20 -3.30 5.98 -18.54
C VAL A 20 -1.81 5.72 -18.29
N TYR A 21 -1.07 6.69 -17.75
CA TYR A 21 0.34 6.51 -17.38
C TYR A 21 0.53 5.73 -16.08
N ASN A 22 -0.54 5.46 -15.32
CA ASN A 22 -0.48 4.67 -14.10
C ASN A 22 -0.44 3.16 -14.41
N SER A 23 0.01 2.36 -13.44
CA SER A 23 0.04 0.90 -13.58
C SER A 23 -1.37 0.31 -13.74
N GLU A 24 -1.47 -0.87 -14.35
CA GLU A 24 -2.73 -1.61 -14.49
C GLU A 24 -3.44 -1.82 -13.15
N LEU A 25 -2.68 -2.14 -12.09
CA LEU A 25 -3.20 -2.28 -10.73
C LEU A 25 -3.84 -0.98 -10.22
N SER A 26 -3.20 0.17 -10.48
CA SER A 26 -3.75 1.47 -10.09
C SER A 26 -5.01 1.83 -10.89
N LEU A 27 -5.07 1.42 -12.16
CA LEU A 27 -6.21 1.68 -13.03
C LEU A 27 -7.41 0.79 -12.67
N ASP A 28 -7.22 -0.49 -12.32
CA ASP A 28 -8.29 -1.40 -11.87
C ASP A 28 -9.01 -0.91 -10.60
N GLY A 29 -8.30 -0.15 -9.75
CA GLY A 29 -8.85 0.46 -8.55
C GLY A 29 -9.55 1.81 -8.76
N THR A 30 -9.47 2.40 -9.96
CA THR A 30 -10.09 3.71 -10.26
C THR A 30 -11.55 3.53 -10.65
N LYS A 31 -12.47 4.25 -9.99
CA LYS A 31 -13.91 4.18 -10.26
C LYS A 31 -14.44 5.38 -11.03
N LEU A 32 -13.81 6.53 -10.86
CA LEU A 32 -14.23 7.80 -11.47
C LEU A 32 -13.19 8.29 -12.48
N PRO A 33 -13.63 8.99 -13.55
CA PRO A 33 -12.71 9.48 -14.56
C PRO A 33 -11.75 10.54 -13.99
N PRO A 34 -10.58 10.73 -14.62
CA PRO A 34 -9.57 11.69 -14.17
C PRO A 34 -10.14 13.07 -13.85
N GLY A 35 -9.74 13.61 -12.69
CA GLY A 35 -10.23 14.90 -12.19
C GLY A 35 -11.37 14.81 -11.17
N HIS A 36 -12.04 13.66 -11.07
CA HIS A 36 -13.02 13.42 -10.01
C HIS A 36 -12.30 12.91 -8.75
N PRO A 37 -12.62 13.45 -7.56
CA PRO A 37 -11.97 13.03 -6.34
C PRO A 37 -12.49 11.67 -5.90
N GLU A 38 -11.57 10.72 -5.72
CA GLU A 38 -11.79 9.52 -4.91
C GLU A 38 -11.22 9.75 -3.50
N GLY A 39 -11.73 9.03 -2.52
CA GLY A 39 -11.36 9.19 -1.12
C GLY A 39 -11.10 7.87 -0.40
N ILE A 40 -11.12 7.94 0.93
CA ILE A 40 -10.87 6.78 1.80
C ILE A 40 -11.90 5.66 1.59
N PHE A 41 -13.16 5.99 1.31
CA PHE A 41 -14.19 4.99 1.05
C PHE A 41 -13.94 4.21 -0.25
N ASP A 42 -13.48 4.88 -1.30
CA ASP A 42 -13.12 4.23 -2.56
C ASP A 42 -11.88 3.33 -2.39
N ALA A 43 -10.91 3.76 -1.58
CA ALA A 43 -9.74 2.98 -1.23
C ALA A 43 -10.11 1.73 -0.43
N MET A 44 -10.99 1.86 0.58
CA MET A 44 -11.51 0.71 1.33
C MET A 44 -12.29 -0.23 0.41
N GLY A 45 -13.10 0.31 -0.51
CA GLY A 45 -13.79 -0.48 -1.53
C GLY A 45 -12.85 -1.34 -2.37
N ASN A 46 -11.66 -0.83 -2.71
CA ASN A 46 -10.65 -1.62 -3.44
C ASN A 46 -10.10 -2.78 -2.62
N ILE A 47 -9.85 -2.58 -1.32
CA ILE A 47 -9.38 -3.65 -0.43
C ILE A 47 -10.44 -4.76 -0.36
N TYR A 48 -11.71 -4.40 -0.14
CA TYR A 48 -12.81 -5.37 -0.09
C TYR A 48 -13.05 -6.07 -1.44
N LYS A 49 -12.90 -5.36 -2.57
CA LYS A 49 -12.97 -5.94 -3.92
C LYS A 49 -11.91 -7.03 -4.09
N GLY A 50 -10.66 -6.77 -3.71
CA GLY A 50 -9.59 -7.76 -3.79
C GLY A 50 -9.82 -8.97 -2.88
N VAL A 51 -10.28 -8.75 -1.65
CA VAL A 51 -10.66 -9.83 -0.73
C VAL A 51 -11.79 -10.68 -1.31
N ALA A 52 -12.83 -10.06 -1.87
CA ALA A 52 -13.95 -10.76 -2.48
C ALA A 52 -13.50 -11.62 -3.68
N ARG A 53 -12.65 -11.08 -4.56
CA ARG A 53 -12.05 -11.84 -5.67
C ARG A 53 -11.29 -13.07 -5.17
N ALA A 54 -10.47 -12.91 -4.12
CA ALA A 54 -9.74 -14.02 -3.52
C ALA A 54 -10.66 -15.09 -2.92
N ILE A 55 -11.75 -14.70 -2.24
CA ILE A 55 -12.75 -15.64 -1.69
C ILE A 55 -13.48 -16.39 -2.81
N CYS A 56 -13.81 -15.71 -3.90
CA CYS A 56 -14.50 -16.27 -5.05
C CYS A 56 -13.60 -17.09 -5.99
N ASN A 57 -12.30 -17.25 -5.68
CA ASN A 57 -11.30 -17.84 -6.57
C ASN A 57 -11.21 -17.15 -7.95
N GLU A 58 -11.49 -15.86 -8.01
CA GLU A 58 -11.27 -15.04 -9.20
C GLU A 58 -9.80 -14.61 -9.29
N PRO A 59 -9.28 -14.29 -10.48
CA PRO A 59 -7.95 -13.71 -10.61
C PRO A 59 -7.84 -12.41 -9.80
N TYR A 60 -6.83 -12.32 -8.93
CA TYR A 60 -6.53 -11.13 -8.14
C TYR A 60 -5.01 -10.91 -8.06
N ASN A 61 -4.60 -9.67 -7.84
CA ASN A 61 -3.22 -9.34 -7.50
C ASN A 61 -3.04 -9.37 -5.99
N LYS A 62 -1.97 -10.00 -5.49
CA LYS A 62 -1.65 -10.06 -4.04
C LYS A 62 -1.49 -8.68 -3.40
N ALA A 63 -1.21 -7.63 -4.18
CA ALA A 63 -1.11 -6.25 -3.71
C ALA A 63 -2.47 -5.55 -3.53
N GLU A 64 -3.60 -6.18 -3.89
CA GLU A 64 -4.94 -5.59 -3.72
C GLU A 64 -5.37 -5.47 -2.25
N PHE A 65 -4.86 -6.33 -1.37
CA PHE A 65 -5.19 -6.32 0.05
C PHE A 65 -4.04 -6.92 0.90
N PRO A 66 -3.85 -6.47 2.16
CA PRO A 66 -2.84 -7.05 3.05
C PRO A 66 -3.25 -8.45 3.52
N THR A 67 -2.27 -9.33 3.71
CA THR A 67 -2.50 -10.68 4.27
C THR A 67 -2.16 -10.72 5.76
N ILE A 68 -2.29 -11.90 6.38
CA ILE A 68 -1.89 -12.13 7.77
C ILE A 68 -0.40 -11.84 7.99
N THR A 69 0.45 -12.06 6.98
CA THR A 69 1.90 -11.84 7.08
C THR A 69 2.20 -10.36 7.31
N GLU A 70 1.54 -9.45 6.57
CA GLU A 70 1.66 -8.01 6.75
C GLU A 70 1.16 -7.58 8.14
N GLY A 71 0.09 -8.22 8.64
CA GLY A 71 -0.42 -7.98 10.00
C GLY A 71 0.60 -8.34 11.08
N VAL A 72 1.19 -9.54 11.01
CA VAL A 72 2.21 -10.00 11.97
C VAL A 72 3.48 -9.14 11.88
N ARG A 73 3.90 -8.76 10.68
CA ARG A 73 5.02 -7.84 10.46
C ARG A 73 4.75 -6.48 11.12
N GLY A 74 3.54 -5.94 10.99
CA GLY A 74 3.14 -4.70 11.64
C GLY A 74 3.25 -4.76 13.17
N MET A 75 2.81 -5.87 13.77
CA MET A 75 2.92 -6.09 15.22
C MET A 75 4.39 -6.18 15.68
N SER A 76 5.23 -6.92 14.95
CA SER A 76 6.67 -7.03 15.25
C SER A 76 7.34 -5.65 15.16
N PHE A 77 7.02 -4.84 14.15
CA PHE A 77 7.54 -3.47 14.05
C PHE A 77 7.19 -2.61 15.26
N ILE A 78 5.94 -2.64 15.72
CA ILE A 78 5.49 -1.90 16.91
C ILE A 78 6.29 -2.34 18.15
N GLU A 79 6.43 -3.65 18.34
CA GLU A 79 7.19 -4.21 19.48
C GLU A 79 8.67 -3.78 19.46
N LYS A 80 9.33 -3.83 18.30
CA LYS A 80 10.73 -3.42 18.18
C LYS A 80 10.90 -1.92 18.39
N ALA A 81 9.97 -1.09 17.90
CA ALA A 81 10.00 0.36 18.15
C ALA A 81 9.88 0.68 19.65
N ILE A 82 9.01 -0.02 20.38
CA ILE A 82 8.87 0.13 21.84
C ILE A 82 10.15 -0.33 22.55
N THR A 83 10.72 -1.46 22.13
CA THR A 83 11.98 -1.98 22.68
C THR A 83 13.13 -1.00 22.46
N SER A 84 13.26 -0.44 21.25
CA SER A 84 14.24 0.59 20.92
C SER A 84 14.11 1.80 21.85
N HIS A 85 12.89 2.32 22.00
CA HIS A 85 12.61 3.46 22.88
C HIS A 85 13.03 3.19 24.34
N LYS A 86 12.65 2.03 24.89
CA LYS A 86 13.02 1.65 26.27
C LYS A 86 14.53 1.48 26.48
N ASN A 87 15.25 1.11 25.43
CA ASN A 87 16.70 0.91 25.45
C ASN A 87 17.49 2.18 25.07
N GLY A 88 16.84 3.35 25.03
CA GLY A 88 17.53 4.62 24.72
C GLY A 88 17.64 4.93 23.22
N ASN A 89 16.65 4.53 22.43
CA ASN A 89 16.55 4.76 20.98
C ASN A 89 17.68 4.09 20.17
N VAL A 90 18.01 2.85 20.52
CA VAL A 90 19.03 2.04 19.83
C VAL A 90 18.45 1.22 18.68
N TRP A 91 19.29 0.79 17.76
CA TRP A 91 18.89 -0.13 16.70
C TRP A 91 18.46 -1.49 17.27
N VAL A 92 17.31 -1.98 16.82
CA VAL A 92 16.77 -3.29 17.19
C VAL A 92 16.40 -4.02 15.91
N ALA A 93 16.87 -5.26 15.75
CA ALA A 93 16.55 -6.08 14.59
C ALA A 93 15.06 -6.46 14.57
N ILE A 94 14.43 -6.38 13.40
CA ILE A 94 13.08 -6.90 13.15
C ILE A 94 13.19 -8.40 12.86
N ASP A 95 12.21 -9.19 13.28
CA ASP A 95 12.27 -10.64 13.14
C ASP A 95 12.25 -11.06 11.65
N GLU A 96 13.28 -11.79 11.21
CA GLU A 96 13.48 -12.20 9.79
C GLU A 96 12.39 -13.13 9.25
N LYS A 97 11.60 -13.75 10.13
CA LYS A 97 10.49 -14.65 9.73
C LYS A 97 9.38 -13.93 8.96
N TYR A 98 9.35 -12.59 8.97
CA TYR A 98 8.33 -11.77 8.32
C TYR A 98 8.93 -10.66 7.44
N SER A 99 10.23 -10.70 7.17
CA SER A 99 10.87 -9.84 6.16
C SER A 99 10.64 -10.39 4.76
N LEU A 100 10.30 -9.50 3.82
CA LEU A 100 10.21 -9.76 2.38
C LEU A 100 11.60 -9.90 1.77
#